data_AF-A0A821R927-F1
#
_entry.id   AF-A0A821R927-F1
#
_cell.length_a   1.000
_cell.length_b   1.000
_cell.length_c   1.000
_cell.angle_alpha   90.00
_cell.angle_beta   90.00
_cell.angle_gamma   90.00
#
_symmetry.space_group_name_H-M   'P 1'
#
loop_
_entity.id
_entity.type
_entity.pdbx_description
1 polymer ?
#
loop_
_entity_poly.entity_id
_entity_poly.type
_entity_poly.pdbx_seq_one_letter_code
_entity_poly.pdbx_strand_id
1 'polypeptide(L)'
;MSSYSVFAGLKSTIQETTSLTSHDLQMNYDVVIQFHSAESIPRKDIVGYADPYFIANIDDQISFTSTILSNTETPKWDDEKWIIRNIPLNAKLTVKIYDKDDEKIFDDYIGEFEVLNLINYHAPPKGHQINGLLNYPCGYFHLSIHSIKSSEETKHLPSYTFDGPCRYSRHNSFAVGRLTMLNADCVYS
;
A
#
# COMPACT_ATOMS: atom_id res chain seq x y z
N MET A 1 -21.49 -19.35 -55.73
CA MET A 1 -20.12 -18.78 -55.73
C MET A 1 -20.21 -17.34 -55.25
N SER A 2 -19.43 -16.81 -54.32
CA SER A 2 -18.92 -17.29 -53.03
C SER A 2 -18.75 -15.99 -52.23
N SER A 3 -19.28 -15.97 -51.02
CA SER A 3 -19.33 -14.87 -50.08
C SER A 3 -17.99 -14.72 -49.35
N TYR A 4 -17.25 -13.62 -49.57
CA TYR A 4 -16.14 -13.22 -48.69
C TYR A 4 -15.94 -11.70 -48.75
N SER A 5 -16.48 -10.96 -47.78
CA SER A 5 -15.91 -9.67 -47.34
C SER A 5 -16.64 -9.16 -46.08
N VAL A 6 -16.43 -9.81 -44.94
CA VAL A 6 -16.80 -9.27 -43.61
C VAL A 6 -15.63 -9.30 -42.62
N PHE A 7 -14.45 -9.82 -43.02
CA PHE A 7 -13.29 -10.01 -42.12
C PHE A 7 -12.22 -8.90 -42.19
N ALA A 8 -12.53 -7.72 -42.74
CA ALA A 8 -11.59 -6.60 -42.78
C ALA A 8 -11.63 -5.70 -41.54
N GLY A 9 -12.50 -5.97 -40.56
CA GLY A 9 -12.80 -5.05 -39.46
C GLY A 9 -12.40 -5.47 -38.04
N LEU A 10 -11.57 -6.50 -37.84
CA LEU A 10 -11.35 -7.08 -36.49
C LEU A 10 -9.89 -7.28 -36.06
N LYS A 11 -8.90 -6.74 -36.79
CA LYS A 11 -7.47 -6.96 -36.47
C LYS A 11 -6.77 -5.82 -35.72
N SER A 12 -7.45 -4.72 -35.37
CA SER A 12 -6.78 -3.54 -34.79
C SER A 12 -7.05 -3.29 -33.29
N THR A 13 -7.51 -4.28 -32.52
CA THR A 13 -7.89 -4.02 -31.10
C THR A 13 -7.23 -4.96 -30.08
N ILE A 14 -6.31 -5.86 -30.46
CA ILE A 14 -5.67 -6.79 -29.51
C ILE A 14 -4.13 -6.71 -29.57
N GLN A 15 -3.56 -5.51 -29.71
CA GLN A 15 -2.11 -5.32 -29.55
C GLN A 15 -1.78 -4.09 -28.70
N GLU A 16 -2.36 -4.02 -27.50
CA GLU A 16 -1.74 -3.33 -26.36
C GLU A 16 -1.47 -4.38 -25.28
N THR A 17 -0.59 -5.31 -25.60
CA THR A 17 0.08 -6.13 -24.58
C THR A 17 1.54 -5.73 -24.65
N THR A 18 1.90 -4.74 -23.85
CA THR A 18 3.26 -4.21 -23.71
C THR A 18 4.19 -5.38 -23.39
N SER A 19 4.95 -5.83 -24.38
CA SER A 19 5.98 -6.85 -24.20
C SER A 19 7.15 -6.18 -23.49
N LEU A 20 7.29 -6.43 -22.19
CA LEU A 20 8.41 -5.95 -21.40
C LEU A 20 9.70 -6.58 -21.93
N THR A 21 10.72 -5.77 -22.23
CA THR A 21 12.00 -6.28 -22.70
C THR A 21 12.83 -6.79 -21.52
N SER A 22 13.80 -7.69 -21.77
CA SER A 22 14.70 -8.19 -20.72
C SER A 22 15.51 -7.09 -20.03
N HIS A 23 15.69 -5.94 -20.71
CA HIS A 23 16.34 -4.77 -20.14
C HIS A 23 15.44 -4.01 -19.14
N ASP A 24 14.12 -4.01 -19.37
CA ASP A 24 13.14 -3.37 -18.48
C ASP A 24 13.01 -4.12 -17.15
N LEU A 25 13.21 -5.45 -17.15
CA LEU A 25 13.23 -6.27 -15.93
C LEU A 25 14.40 -5.96 -14.99
N GLN A 26 15.41 -5.24 -15.47
CA GLN A 26 16.60 -4.86 -14.69
C GLN A 26 16.56 -3.39 -14.24
N MET A 27 15.49 -2.67 -14.56
CA MET A 27 15.29 -1.28 -14.17
C MET A 27 14.53 -1.18 -12.86
N ASN A 28 15.08 -0.42 -11.93
CA ASN A 28 14.40 -0.08 -10.69
C ASN A 28 13.61 1.23 -10.84
N TYR A 29 12.62 1.38 -9.97
CA TYR A 29 11.75 2.54 -9.92
C TYR A 29 11.73 3.13 -8.52
N ASP A 30 11.55 4.44 -8.47
CA ASP A 30 11.21 5.17 -7.28
C ASP A 30 9.69 5.35 -7.25
N VAL A 31 9.07 5.04 -6.13
CA VAL A 31 7.63 5.03 -5.98
C VAL A 31 7.20 5.92 -4.82
N VAL A 32 6.15 6.69 -5.07
CA VAL A 32 5.46 7.52 -4.10
C VAL A 32 4.05 6.99 -3.96
N ILE A 33 3.72 6.50 -2.77
CA ILE A 33 2.38 6.04 -2.40
C ILE A 33 1.76 7.11 -1.50
N GLN A 34 0.57 7.57 -1.89
CA GLN A 34 -0.28 8.41 -1.06
C GLN A 34 -1.50 7.58 -0.65
N PHE A 35 -1.68 7.42 0.65
CA PHE A 35 -2.85 6.79 1.22
C PHE A 35 -3.92 7.88 1.44
N HIS A 36 -5.17 7.64 1.03
CA HIS A 36 -6.22 8.65 1.11
C HIS A 36 -7.23 8.30 2.19
N SER A 37 -7.92 7.18 2.04
CA SER A 37 -9.01 6.81 2.95
C SER A 37 -9.39 5.35 2.81
N ALA A 38 -10.23 4.89 3.73
CA ALA A 38 -11.02 3.70 3.52
C ALA A 38 -12.48 3.97 3.91
N GLU A 39 -13.38 3.14 3.41
CA GLU A 39 -14.82 3.30 3.61
C GLU A 39 -15.52 1.96 3.79
N SER A 40 -16.64 2.00 4.52
CA SER A 40 -17.47 0.82 4.82
C SER A 40 -16.68 -0.28 5.56
N ILE A 41 -15.77 0.14 6.46
CA ILE A 41 -15.02 -0.79 7.31
C ILE A 41 -15.97 -1.40 8.35
N PRO A 42 -15.98 -2.74 8.52
CA PRO A 42 -16.77 -3.37 9.55
C PRO A 42 -16.23 -3.04 10.93
N ARG A 43 -17.12 -2.64 11.83
CA ARG A 43 -16.80 -2.48 13.25
C ARG A 43 -16.56 -3.83 13.92
N LYS A 44 -15.53 -3.92 14.78
CA LYS A 44 -15.25 -5.12 15.57
C LYS A 44 -15.65 -5.00 17.05
N ASP A 45 -15.81 -3.78 17.57
CA ASP A 45 -16.15 -3.56 18.97
C ASP A 45 -17.64 -3.60 19.31
N ILE A 46 -17.99 -4.08 20.51
CA ILE A 46 -19.37 -4.21 21.01
C ILE A 46 -19.99 -2.84 21.34
N VAL A 47 -19.17 -1.87 21.78
CA VAL A 47 -19.56 -0.47 22.06
C VAL A 47 -18.51 0.48 21.44
N GLY A 48 -18.91 1.54 20.71
CA GLY A 48 -17.98 2.48 20.06
C GLY A 48 -18.04 2.49 18.53
N TYR A 49 -17.05 3.06 17.87
CA TYR A 49 -16.77 2.88 16.44
C TYR A 49 -15.35 2.29 16.33
N ALA A 50 -14.96 1.79 15.15
CA ALA A 50 -13.60 1.26 14.95
C ALA A 50 -12.53 2.36 15.13
N ASP A 51 -11.35 1.95 15.57
CA ASP A 51 -10.11 2.72 15.62
C ASP A 51 -9.12 2.20 14.53
N PRO A 52 -9.42 2.38 13.24
CA PRO A 52 -8.65 1.76 12.16
C PRO A 52 -7.24 2.33 11.99
N TYR A 53 -6.31 1.44 11.65
CA TYR A 53 -5.00 1.75 11.09
C TYR A 53 -4.61 0.70 10.04
N PHE A 54 -3.58 0.98 9.24
CA PHE A 54 -3.07 0.02 8.26
C PHE A 54 -1.56 -0.19 8.37
N ILE A 55 -1.14 -1.36 7.90
CA ILE A 55 0.26 -1.72 7.67
C ILE A 55 0.39 -2.01 6.18
N ALA A 56 1.17 -1.18 5.49
CA ALA A 56 1.53 -1.38 4.10
C ALA A 56 2.92 -2.03 4.04
N ASN A 57 3.09 -3.02 3.16
CA ASN A 57 4.32 -3.77 3.01
C ASN A 57 4.65 -3.95 1.52
N ILE A 58 5.92 -3.83 1.15
CA ILE A 58 6.40 -4.17 -0.18
C ILE A 58 7.35 -5.37 -0.09
N ASP A 59 6.99 -6.46 -0.78
CA ASP A 59 7.76 -7.72 -0.90
C ASP A 59 8.29 -8.33 0.41
N ASP A 60 7.61 -8.08 1.53
CA ASP A 60 8.06 -8.42 2.89
C ASP A 60 9.42 -7.81 3.29
N GLN A 61 9.93 -6.83 2.52
CA GLN A 61 11.23 -6.18 2.74
C GLN A 61 11.12 -4.89 3.56
N ILE A 62 10.08 -4.09 3.29
CA ILE A 62 9.89 -2.81 3.94
C ILE A 62 8.41 -2.63 4.29
N SER A 63 8.16 -2.02 5.45
CA SER A 63 6.82 -1.73 5.95
C SER A 63 6.62 -0.27 6.32
N PHE A 64 5.39 0.18 6.20
CA PHE A 64 4.89 1.47 6.65
C PHE A 64 3.64 1.24 7.50
N THR A 65 3.56 1.90 8.65
CA THR A 65 2.40 1.83 9.54
C THR A 65 1.77 3.20 9.65
N SER A 66 0.46 3.29 9.43
CA SER A 66 -0.27 4.54 9.51
C SER A 66 -0.48 4.99 10.96
N THR A 67 -0.89 6.24 11.11
CA THR A 67 -1.58 6.70 12.31
C THR A 67 -2.88 5.91 12.54
N ILE A 68 -3.21 5.73 13.82
CA ILE A 68 -4.50 5.19 14.27
C ILE A 68 -5.49 6.33 14.32
N LEU A 69 -6.66 6.16 13.71
CA LEU A 69 -7.72 7.15 13.69
C LEU A 69 -8.86 6.69 14.57
N SER A 70 -9.19 7.47 15.60
CA SER A 70 -10.18 7.03 16.57
C SER A 70 -11.61 7.17 16.06
N ASN A 71 -12.42 6.17 16.38
CA ASN A 71 -13.87 6.17 16.35
C ASN A 71 -14.45 6.55 14.96
N THR A 72 -13.99 5.87 13.90
CA THR A 72 -14.41 6.10 12.51
C THR A 72 -14.47 4.82 11.66
N GLU A 73 -15.55 4.66 10.90
CA GLU A 73 -15.69 3.60 9.86
C GLU A 73 -15.27 4.09 8.46
N THR A 74 -14.93 5.38 8.36
CA THR A 74 -14.48 6.06 7.14
C THR A 74 -13.18 6.83 7.43
N PRO A 75 -12.08 6.12 7.77
CA PRO A 75 -10.80 6.76 8.09
C PRO A 75 -10.25 7.54 6.90
N LYS A 76 -9.53 8.63 7.20
CA LYS A 76 -8.84 9.48 6.22
C LYS A 76 -7.39 9.67 6.64
N TRP A 77 -6.49 9.19 5.80
CA TRP A 77 -5.04 9.22 5.99
C TRP A 77 -4.36 10.17 4.99
N ASP A 78 -5.02 11.28 4.63
CA ASP A 78 -4.56 12.22 3.60
C ASP A 78 -3.13 12.77 3.84
N ASP A 79 -2.63 12.72 5.08
CA ASP A 79 -1.26 13.12 5.47
C ASP A 79 -0.22 11.98 5.40
N GLU A 80 -0.64 10.75 5.10
CA GLU A 80 0.20 9.55 5.06
C GLU A 80 0.76 9.33 3.65
N LYS A 81 2.05 9.63 3.52
CA LYS A 81 2.81 9.51 2.28
C LYS A 81 4.03 8.64 2.49
N TRP A 82 4.21 7.65 1.62
CA TRP A 82 5.34 6.74 1.64
C TRP A 82 6.16 6.85 0.35
N ILE A 83 7.45 7.16 0.49
CA ILE A 83 8.38 7.29 -0.63
C ILE A 83 9.41 6.17 -0.50
N ILE A 84 9.54 5.36 -1.54
CA ILE A 84 10.45 4.21 -1.61
C ILE A 84 11.29 4.33 -2.87
N ARG A 85 12.59 4.12 -2.74
CA ARG A 85 13.56 4.16 -3.84
C ARG A 85 13.97 2.76 -4.25
N ASN A 86 14.32 2.62 -5.52
CA ASN A 86 14.89 1.41 -6.09
C ASN A 86 14.06 0.14 -5.90
N ILE A 87 12.74 0.21 -6.09
CA ILE A 87 11.91 -0.99 -6.10
C ILE A 87 12.02 -1.72 -7.45
N PRO A 88 11.98 -3.06 -7.47
CA PRO A 88 11.97 -3.80 -8.72
C PRO A 88 10.61 -3.67 -9.45
N LEU A 89 10.61 -3.93 -10.76
CA LEU A 89 9.41 -3.83 -11.60
C LEU A 89 8.26 -4.74 -11.15
N ASN A 90 8.58 -5.91 -10.60
CA ASN A 90 7.63 -6.92 -10.13
C ASN A 90 7.32 -6.83 -8.64
N ALA A 91 7.66 -5.71 -7.99
CA ALA A 91 7.35 -5.48 -6.59
C ALA A 91 5.84 -5.55 -6.35
N LYS A 92 5.45 -6.11 -5.21
CA LYS A 92 4.06 -6.23 -4.77
C LYS A 92 3.85 -5.43 -3.50
N LEU A 93 2.79 -4.63 -3.48
CA LEU A 93 2.30 -3.94 -2.29
C LEU A 93 1.17 -4.77 -1.67
N THR A 94 1.30 -5.11 -0.40
CA THR A 94 0.24 -5.69 0.42
C THR A 94 -0.14 -4.69 1.50
N VAL A 95 -1.43 -4.39 1.65
CA VAL A 95 -1.93 -3.48 2.68
C VAL A 95 -2.89 -4.26 3.57
N LYS A 96 -2.60 -4.29 4.86
CA LYS A 96 -3.41 -4.94 5.90
C LYS A 96 -4.02 -3.88 6.81
N ILE A 97 -5.30 -4.03 7.13
CA ILE A 97 -6.07 -3.09 7.95
C ILE A 97 -6.42 -3.78 9.27
N TYR A 98 -6.27 -3.02 10.35
CA TYR A 98 -6.50 -3.46 11.72
C TYR A 98 -7.35 -2.45 12.48
N ASP A 99 -8.10 -2.94 13.46
CA ASP A 99 -8.87 -2.15 14.42
C ASP A 99 -8.10 -2.15 15.76
N LYS A 100 -7.67 -0.97 16.22
CA LYS A 100 -6.94 -0.84 17.47
C LYS A 100 -7.91 -1.03 18.63
N ASP A 101 -7.64 -1.99 19.51
CA ASP A 101 -8.39 -2.17 20.75
C ASP A 101 -7.43 -2.13 21.93
N ASP A 102 -7.51 -1.08 22.74
CA ASP A 102 -6.66 -0.89 23.91
C ASP A 102 -6.96 -1.88 25.05
N GLU A 103 -8.12 -2.54 25.04
CA GLU A 103 -8.48 -3.57 26.01
C GLU A 103 -7.96 -4.96 25.64
N LYS A 104 -7.57 -5.17 24.36
CA LYS A 104 -7.03 -6.44 23.87
C LYS A 104 -5.51 -6.42 23.78
N ILE A 105 -4.93 -7.62 23.91
CA ILE A 105 -3.49 -7.84 23.71
C ILE A 105 -3.12 -7.77 22.22
N PHE A 106 -4.04 -8.18 21.35
CA PHE A 106 -3.88 -8.18 19.90
C PHE A 106 -5.01 -7.38 19.26
N ASP A 107 -4.64 -6.52 18.32
CA ASP A 107 -5.57 -5.72 17.53
C ASP A 107 -6.38 -6.60 16.57
N ASP A 108 -7.62 -6.21 16.28
CA ASP A 108 -8.51 -7.03 15.46
C ASP A 108 -8.19 -6.86 13.97
N TYR A 109 -7.98 -7.98 13.28
CA TYR A 109 -7.78 -7.97 11.84
C TYR A 109 -9.09 -7.67 11.09
N ILE A 110 -9.08 -6.64 10.25
CA ILE A 110 -10.22 -6.27 9.40
C ILE A 110 -10.13 -6.97 8.05
N GLY A 111 -8.98 -6.87 7.39
CA GLY A 111 -8.77 -7.42 6.05
C GLY A 111 -7.53 -6.87 5.36
N GLU A 112 -7.32 -7.30 4.12
CA GLU A 112 -6.18 -6.90 3.30
C GLU A 112 -6.51 -6.81 1.82
N PHE A 113 -5.63 -6.16 1.07
CA PHE A 113 -5.64 -6.21 -0.39
C PHE A 113 -4.21 -6.12 -0.92
N GLU A 114 -4.03 -6.48 -2.20
CA GLU A 114 -2.74 -6.47 -2.86
C GLU A 114 -2.77 -5.66 -4.16
N VAL A 115 -1.67 -4.98 -4.45
CA VAL A 115 -1.40 -4.32 -5.72
C VAL A 115 -0.15 -4.98 -6.33
N LEU A 116 -0.36 -5.71 -7.42
CA LEU A 116 0.70 -6.50 -8.08
C LEU A 116 1.58 -5.71 -9.04
N ASN A 117 1.11 -4.55 -9.51
CA ASN A 117 1.84 -3.70 -10.46
C ASN A 117 1.83 -2.25 -9.97
N LEU A 118 2.91 -1.85 -9.30
CA LEU A 118 3.07 -0.50 -8.76
C LEU A 118 3.47 0.50 -9.86
N ILE A 119 4.05 0.03 -10.96
CA ILE A 119 4.63 0.90 -11.99
C ILE A 119 3.55 1.44 -12.92
N ASN A 120 2.72 0.54 -13.45
CA ASN A 120 1.57 0.88 -14.30
C ASN A 120 0.27 0.84 -13.50
N TYR A 121 0.31 1.42 -12.30
CA TYR A 121 -0.82 1.41 -11.38
C TYR A 121 -1.94 2.36 -11.85
N HIS A 122 -3.17 1.85 -11.83
CA HIS A 122 -4.38 2.64 -12.02
C HIS A 122 -5.34 2.36 -10.87
N ALA A 123 -5.77 3.43 -10.18
CA ALA A 123 -6.70 3.31 -9.07
C ALA A 123 -8.07 2.80 -9.57
N PRO A 124 -8.65 1.77 -8.93
CA PRO A 124 -10.01 1.34 -9.23
C PRO A 124 -11.02 2.46 -8.92
N PRO A 125 -12.09 2.66 -9.72
CA PRO A 125 -13.07 3.73 -9.48
C PRO A 125 -13.76 3.68 -8.11
N LYS A 126 -13.87 2.49 -7.52
CA LYS A 126 -14.46 2.26 -6.19
C LYS A 126 -13.42 2.10 -5.08
N GLY A 127 -12.13 2.21 -5.39
CA GLY A 127 -11.05 1.80 -4.49
C GLY A 127 -10.82 0.28 -4.50
N HIS A 128 -9.78 -0.15 -3.79
CA HIS A 128 -9.41 -1.55 -3.62
C HIS A 128 -10.33 -2.22 -2.62
N GLN A 129 -10.95 -3.34 -3.00
CA GLN A 129 -11.77 -4.10 -2.07
C GLN A 129 -10.88 -4.71 -0.97
N ILE A 130 -11.24 -4.45 0.28
CA ILE A 130 -10.59 -5.04 1.44
C ILE A 130 -11.16 -6.44 1.64
N ASN A 131 -10.31 -7.46 1.63
CA ASN A 131 -10.73 -8.85 1.85
C ASN A 131 -10.40 -9.27 3.29
N GLY A 132 -11.44 -9.45 4.08
CA GLY A 132 -11.36 -9.97 5.43
C GLY A 132 -11.10 -11.47 5.48
N LEU A 133 -11.27 -12.04 6.68
CA LEU A 133 -11.14 -13.47 6.91
C LEU A 133 -12.06 -14.27 5.96
N LEU A 134 -11.54 -15.37 5.41
CA LEU A 134 -12.22 -16.19 4.40
C LEU A 134 -12.65 -15.42 3.13
N ASN A 135 -11.95 -14.33 2.80
CA ASN A 135 -12.24 -13.45 1.66
C ASN A 135 -13.62 -12.77 1.71
N TYR A 136 -14.16 -12.56 2.91
CA TYR A 136 -15.37 -11.75 3.06
C TYR A 136 -15.05 -10.27 2.74
N PRO A 137 -15.85 -9.57 1.93
CA PRO A 137 -15.58 -8.17 1.58
C PRO A 137 -15.82 -7.22 2.77
N CYS A 138 -14.82 -6.41 3.11
CA CYS A 138 -14.77 -5.53 4.28
C CYS A 138 -14.56 -4.05 3.91
N GLY A 139 -15.27 -3.57 2.89
CA GLY A 139 -15.17 -2.17 2.45
C GLY A 139 -14.12 -1.94 1.37
N TYR A 140 -13.78 -0.67 1.15
CA TYR A 140 -12.87 -0.24 0.09
C TYR A 140 -11.77 0.69 0.60
N PHE A 141 -10.58 0.58 0.03
CA PHE A 141 -9.41 1.38 0.34
C PHE A 141 -8.98 2.22 -0.86
N HIS A 142 -8.72 3.51 -0.64
CA HIS A 142 -8.35 4.47 -1.66
C HIS A 142 -6.89 4.91 -1.50
N LEU A 143 -6.09 4.70 -2.55
CA LEU A 143 -4.70 5.15 -2.63
C LEU A 143 -4.30 5.53 -4.06
N SER A 144 -3.28 6.37 -4.17
CA SER A 144 -2.62 6.68 -5.44
C SER A 144 -1.14 6.31 -5.38
N ILE A 145 -0.64 5.74 -6.49
CA ILE A 145 0.76 5.37 -6.65
C ILE A 145 1.31 6.14 -7.85
N HIS A 146 2.43 6.81 -7.64
CA HIS A 146 3.20 7.46 -8.69
C HIS A 146 4.57 6.82 -8.78
N SER A 147 4.92 6.29 -9.95
CA SER A 147 6.21 5.63 -10.20
C SER A 147 7.06 6.49 -11.14
N ILE A 148 8.37 6.55 -10.87
CA ILE A 148 9.36 7.24 -11.69
C ILE A 148 10.55 6.29 -11.83
N LYS A 149 11.18 6.22 -13.01
CA LYS A 149 12.38 5.41 -13.19
C LYS A 149 13.51 5.93 -12.28
N SER A 150 14.19 5.04 -11.54
CA SER A 150 15.26 5.44 -10.61
C SER A 150 16.42 6.13 -11.35
N SER A 151 16.89 7.24 -10.79
CA SER A 151 17.99 8.06 -11.33
C SER A 151 19.36 7.45 -10.97
N GLU A 152 20.45 7.93 -11.59
CA GLU A 152 21.81 7.49 -11.23
C GLU A 152 22.16 7.79 -9.76
N GLU A 153 21.57 8.85 -9.19
CA GLU A 153 21.69 9.21 -7.79
C GLU A 153 20.87 8.29 -6.87
N THR A 154 19.78 7.67 -7.34
CA THR A 154 19.07 6.72 -6.48
C THR A 154 19.62 5.31 -6.66
N LYS A 155 20.11 4.94 -7.85
CA LYS A 155 20.67 3.60 -8.14
C LYS A 155 21.78 3.12 -7.21
N HIS A 156 22.55 4.02 -6.60
CA HIS A 156 23.62 3.64 -5.67
C HIS A 156 23.10 3.29 -4.27
N LEU A 157 21.84 3.62 -3.96
CA LEU A 157 21.19 3.26 -2.71
C LEU A 157 20.78 1.78 -2.72
N PRO A 158 20.68 1.14 -1.55
CA PRO A 158 20.08 -0.20 -1.44
C PRO A 158 18.66 -0.24 -2.04
N SER A 159 18.24 -1.41 -2.51
CA SER A 159 16.84 -1.65 -2.88
C SER A 159 15.92 -1.44 -1.68
N TYR A 160 14.70 -0.97 -1.94
CA TYR A 160 13.69 -0.68 -0.91
C TYR A 160 14.13 0.41 0.08
N THR A 161 14.93 1.39 -0.36
CA THR A 161 15.34 2.49 0.52
C THR A 161 14.16 3.42 0.81
N PHE A 162 13.84 3.63 2.08
CA PHE A 162 12.86 4.63 2.52
C PHE A 162 13.42 6.05 2.35
N ASP A 163 12.63 6.94 1.74
CA ASP A 163 13.04 8.33 1.47
C ASP A 163 11.91 9.32 1.75
N GLY A 164 11.37 9.27 2.97
CA GLY A 164 10.29 10.14 3.43
C GLY A 164 10.54 10.71 4.83
N PRO A 165 9.67 11.61 5.32
CA PRO A 165 9.76 12.06 6.71
C PRO A 165 9.60 10.85 7.64
N CYS A 166 10.62 10.56 8.44
CA CYS A 166 10.53 9.54 9.48
C CYS A 166 9.43 9.92 10.48
N ARG A 167 8.27 9.27 10.41
CA ARG A 167 7.32 9.25 11.51
C ARG A 167 7.68 8.06 12.40
N TYR A 168 8.22 8.32 13.58
CA TYR A 168 8.35 7.29 14.61
C TYR A 168 6.95 6.88 15.08
N SER A 169 6.58 5.62 14.91
CA SER A 169 5.49 5.02 15.66
C SER A 169 5.90 4.95 17.13
N ARG A 170 5.30 5.81 17.98
CA ARG A 170 5.42 5.69 19.43
C ARG A 170 4.69 4.42 19.86
N HIS A 171 5.40 3.29 19.89
CA HIS A 171 4.88 2.09 20.53
C HIS A 171 4.85 2.32 22.04
N ASN A 172 3.67 2.59 22.59
CA ASN A 172 3.43 2.60 24.05
C ASN A 172 3.45 1.16 24.57
N SER A 173 4.61 0.51 24.56
CA SER A 173 4.80 -0.66 25.41
C SER A 173 5.16 -0.19 26.82
N PHE A 174 4.57 -0.83 27.82
CA PHE A 174 4.82 -0.55 29.24
C PHE A 174 6.31 -0.64 29.62
N ALA A 175 7.11 -1.38 28.83
CA ALA A 175 8.55 -1.55 29.03
C ALA A 175 9.41 -0.50 28.31
N VAL A 176 8.99 0.01 27.14
CA VAL A 176 9.83 0.88 26.27
C VAL A 176 9.48 2.37 26.44
N GLY A 177 8.26 2.69 26.90
CA GLY A 177 7.80 4.07 27.08
C GLY A 177 8.62 4.91 28.08
N ARG A 178 9.43 4.27 28.94
CA ARG A 178 10.29 4.96 29.90
C ARG A 178 11.69 5.31 29.33
N LEU A 179 12.13 4.66 28.26
CA LEU A 179 13.48 4.82 27.70
C LEU A 179 13.53 5.84 26.53
N THR A 180 12.43 6.03 25.80
CA THR A 180 12.36 6.97 24.67
C THR A 180 12.19 8.43 25.08
N MET A 181 12.04 8.73 26.38
CA MET A 181 12.07 10.12 26.87
C MET A 181 13.47 10.74 26.87
N LEU A 182 14.54 9.98 26.64
CA LEU A 182 15.91 10.46 26.87
C LEU A 182 16.79 10.64 25.64
N ASN A 183 16.42 10.22 24.44
CA ASN A 183 17.22 10.53 23.24
C ASN A 183 16.34 10.64 22.00
N ALA A 184 16.23 11.86 21.48
CA ALA A 184 15.50 12.20 20.27
C ALA A 184 16.46 12.29 19.08
N ASP A 185 17.31 11.26 18.89
CA ASP A 185 18.22 11.21 17.76
C ASP A 185 17.92 10.01 16.88
N CYS A 186 17.83 10.34 15.59
CA CYS A 186 17.46 9.46 14.51
C CYS A 186 18.54 8.39 14.32
N VAL A 187 18.22 7.12 14.59
CA VAL A 187 19.13 6.00 14.35
C VAL A 187 18.44 5.01 13.42
N TYR A 188 18.88 5.02 12.17
CA TYR A 188 18.66 3.92 11.23
C TYR A 188 19.53 2.73 11.65
N SER A 189 18.97 1.52 11.53
CA SER A 189 19.70 0.25 11.49
C SER A 189 19.27 -0.51 10.26
#